data_AF-A0A3B9ATW1-F1
#
_entry.id   AF-A0A3B9ATW1-F1
#
_cell.length_a   1.000
_cell.length_b   1.000
_cell.length_c   1.000
_cell.angle_alpha   90.00
_cell.angle_beta   90.00
_cell.angle_gamma   90.00
#
_symmetry.space_group_name_H-M   'P 1'
#
loop_
_entity.id
_entity.type
_entity.pdbx_description
1 polymer ?
#
loop_
_entity_poly.entity_id
_entity_poly.type
_entity_poly.pdbx_seq_one_letter_code
_entity_poly.pdbx_strand_id
1 'polypeptide(L)'
;TINQKGSFRFRAEKVGAETLLAQIIRMVQDAQGSKAPVQKLVDKIAGIFVPIVILIALLTFVAWYFLGGENGFTQGLMAMVTVL
;
A
#
# COMPACT_ATOMS: atom_id res chain seq x y z
N THR A 1 -0.32 11.76 35.15
CA THR A 1 0.25 10.93 36.23
C THR A 1 -0.86 10.50 37.17
N ILE A 2 -0.73 9.37 37.84
CA ILE A 2 -1.73 8.84 38.78
C ILE A 2 -1.26 9.06 40.21
N ASN A 3 -2.09 9.69 41.05
CA ASN A 3 -1.84 9.82 42.48
C ASN A 3 -2.23 8.51 43.20
N GLN A 4 -1.41 8.01 44.11
CA GLN A 4 -1.60 6.70 44.75
C GLN A 4 -2.20 6.80 46.16
N LYS A 5 -1.67 7.65 47.03
CA LYS A 5 -2.13 7.82 48.43
C LYS A 5 -2.02 9.30 48.83
N GLY A 6 -2.98 9.79 49.63
CA GLY A 6 -3.03 11.19 50.10
C GLY A 6 -3.74 12.15 49.14
N SER A 7 -3.91 13.40 49.58
CA SER A 7 -4.57 14.46 48.78
C SER A 7 -3.70 15.70 48.72
N PHE A 8 -3.66 16.35 47.56
CA PHE A 8 -2.98 17.63 47.38
C PHE A 8 -3.78 18.50 46.39
N ARG A 9 -3.69 19.82 46.58
CA ARG A 9 -4.17 20.80 45.59
C ARG A 9 -3.02 21.17 44.69
N PHE A 10 -3.25 21.13 43.39
CA PHE A 10 -2.32 21.63 42.38
C PHE A 10 -3.03 22.67 41.52
N ARG A 11 -2.26 23.61 40.97
CA ARG A 11 -2.75 24.58 39.98
C ARG A 11 -2.48 24.02 38.59
N ALA A 12 -3.50 23.99 37.74
CA ALA A 12 -3.31 23.63 36.34
C ALA A 12 -2.64 24.79 35.61
N GLU A 13 -1.40 24.60 35.14
CA GLU A 13 -0.69 25.59 34.32
C GLU A 13 -1.04 25.47 32.83
N LYS A 14 -1.29 24.25 32.35
CA LYS A 14 -1.66 23.95 30.96
C LYS A 14 -2.85 23.01 30.92
N VAL A 15 -3.84 23.31 30.09
CA VAL A 15 -5.09 22.54 29.95
C VAL A 15 -5.43 22.31 28.48
N GLY A 16 -6.26 21.31 28.21
CA GLY A 16 -6.70 20.97 26.85
C GLY A 16 -5.53 20.62 25.92
N ALA A 17 -5.46 21.32 24.77
CA ALA A 17 -4.47 21.07 23.72
C ALA A 17 -3.03 21.39 24.15
N GLU A 18 -2.85 22.17 25.21
CA GLU A 18 -1.52 22.53 25.73
C GLU A 18 -0.95 21.48 26.69
N THR A 19 -1.71 20.43 27.01
CA THR A 19 -1.23 19.34 27.86
C THR A 19 -0.18 18.49 27.16
N LEU A 20 0.73 17.92 27.94
CA LEU A 20 1.72 16.97 27.43
C LEU A 20 1.07 15.77 26.73
N LEU A 21 -0.06 15.28 27.25
CA LEU A 21 -0.80 14.18 26.61
C LEU A 21 -1.35 14.58 25.24
N ALA A 22 -1.93 15.79 25.11
CA ALA A 22 -2.41 16.29 23.82
C ALA A 22 -1.27 16.48 22.81
N GLN A 23 -0.09 16.91 23.26
CA GLN A 23 1.11 16.99 22.41
C GLN A 23 1.59 15.61 21.96
N ILE A 24 1.59 14.61 22.85
CA ILE A 24 1.92 13.22 22.50
C ILE A 24 0.94 12.68 21.46
N ILE A 25 -0.37 12.91 21.65
CA ILE A 25 -1.39 12.49 20.69
C ILE A 25 -1.15 13.12 19.31
N ARG A 26 -0.88 14.43 19.24
CA ARG A 26 -0.54 15.12 17.98
C ARG A 26 0.71 14.54 17.32
N MET A 27 1.80 14.37 18.08
CA MET A 27 3.04 13.79 17.54
C MET A 27 2.82 12.37 16.99
N VAL A 28 2.01 11.56 17.65
CA VAL A 28 1.67 10.21 17.18
C VAL A 28 0.81 10.27 15.92
N GLN A 29 -0.19 11.16 15.86
CA GLN A 29 -1.01 11.35 14.67
C GLN A 29 -0.19 11.83 13.47
N ASP A 30 0.72 12.79 13.66
CA ASP A 30 1.61 13.30 12.63
C ASP A 30 2.54 12.20 12.11
N ALA A 31 3.05 11.34 12.99
CA ALA A 31 3.89 10.21 12.61
C ALA A 31 3.10 9.12 11.85
N GLN A 32 1.89 8.78 12.29
CA GLN A 32 1.03 7.77 11.65
C GLN A 32 0.42 8.25 10.32
N GLY A 33 0.24 9.56 10.13
CA GLY A 33 -0.36 10.17 8.94
C GLY A 33 0.50 10.10 7.68
N SER A 34 1.74 9.64 7.78
CA SER A 34 2.62 9.47 6.62
C SER A 34 2.48 8.07 6.02
N LYS A 35 2.01 7.97 4.77
CA LYS A 35 2.09 6.70 4.02
C LYS A 35 3.56 6.26 3.99
N ALA A 36 3.82 5.02 4.42
CA ALA A 36 5.18 4.49 4.49
C ALA A 36 5.86 4.63 3.11
N PRO A 37 7.08 5.18 3.02
CA PRO A 37 7.76 5.48 1.76
C PRO A 37 7.92 4.25 0.85
N VAL A 38 7.97 3.06 1.44
CA VAL A 38 8.02 1.78 0.72
C VAL A 38 6.77 1.52 -0.14
N GLN A 39 5.59 1.97 0.29
CA GLN A 39 4.36 1.77 -0.48
C GLN A 39 4.42 2.49 -1.82
N LYS A 40 4.94 3.73 -1.85
CA LYS A 40 5.12 4.50 -3.09
C LYS A 40 6.10 3.83 -4.07
N LEU A 41 7.13 3.16 -3.55
CA LEU A 41 8.08 2.42 -4.38
C LEU A 41 7.40 1.23 -5.04
N VAL A 42 6.62 0.45 -4.28
CA VAL A 42 5.86 -0.69 -4.80
C VAL A 42 4.85 -0.24 -5.84
N ASP A 43 4.09 0.83 -5.57
CA ASP A 43 3.11 1.37 -6.50
C ASP A 43 3.76 1.81 -7.82
N LYS A 44 4.96 2.40 -7.76
CA LYS A 44 5.72 2.79 -8.96
C LYS A 44 6.18 1.58 -9.78
N ILE A 45 6.65 0.51 -9.12
CA ILE A 45 7.05 -0.72 -9.79
C ILE A 45 5.82 -1.38 -10.43
N ALA A 46 4.73 -1.54 -9.67
CA ALA A 46 3.48 -2.12 -10.17
C ALA A 46 2.91 -1.32 -11.35
N GLY A 47 2.99 0.01 -11.30
CA GLY A 47 2.54 0.90 -12.38
C GLY A 47 3.25 0.71 -13.71
N ILE A 48 4.46 0.12 -13.71
CA ILE A 48 5.22 -0.21 -14.93
C ILE A 48 5.10 -1.71 -15.25
N PHE A 49 5.19 -2.56 -14.23
CA PHE A 49 5.18 -4.00 -14.38
C PHE A 49 3.85 -4.51 -14.96
N VAL A 50 2.72 -4.07 -14.42
CA VAL A 50 1.39 -4.57 -14.81
C VAL A 50 1.09 -4.29 -16.29
N PRO A 51 1.26 -3.07 -16.82
CA PRO A 51 1.06 -2.83 -18.25
C PRO A 51 1.99 -3.66 -19.15
N ILE A 52 3.24 -3.88 -18.73
CA ILE A 52 4.20 -4.69 -19.51
C ILE A 52 3.76 -6.15 -19.56
N VAL A 53 3.37 -6.75 -18.43
CA VAL A 53 2.93 -8.16 -18.39
C VAL A 53 1.68 -8.36 -19.24
N ILE A 54 0.70 -7.44 -19.17
CA ILE A 54 -0.49 -7.48 -20.01
C ILE A 54 -0.12 -7.44 -21.50
N LEU A 55 0.82 -6.56 -21.89
CA LEU A 55 1.28 -6.46 -23.27
C LEU A 55 1.93 -7.77 -23.74
N ILE A 56 2.80 -8.36 -22.92
CA ILE A 56 3.47 -9.63 -23.24
C ILE A 56 2.45 -10.77 -23.34
N ALA A 57 1.47 -10.83 -22.44
CA ALA A 57 0.41 -11.84 -22.46
C ALA A 57 -0.42 -11.76 -23.76
N LEU A 58 -0.77 -10.54 -24.19
CA LEU A 58 -1.47 -10.31 -25.46
C LEU A 58 -0.62 -10.67 -26.67
N LEU A 59 0.66 -10.28 -26.70
CA LEU A 59 1.58 -10.65 -27.78
C LEU A 59 1.74 -12.17 -27.88
N THR A 60 1.83 -12.85 -26.73
CA THR A 60 1.91 -14.31 -26.65
C THR A 60 0.63 -14.96 -27.19
N PHE A 61 -0.55 -14.45 -26.81
CA PHE A 61 -1.82 -14.92 -27.35
C PHE A 61 -1.88 -14.76 -28.87
N VAL A 62 -1.52 -13.58 -29.39
CA VAL A 62 -1.55 -13.28 -30.82
C VAL A 62 -0.56 -14.16 -31.58
N ALA A 63 0.64 -14.39 -31.04
CA ALA A 63 1.62 -15.29 -31.65
C ALA A 63 1.07 -16.71 -31.78
N TRP A 64 0.46 -17.26 -30.73
CA TRP A 64 -0.16 -18.59 -30.78
C TRP A 64 -1.40 -18.64 -31.68
N TYR A 65 -2.17 -17.56 -31.74
CA TYR A 65 -3.33 -17.47 -32.64
C TYR A 65 -2.92 -17.63 -34.12
N PHE A 66 -1.80 -17.03 -34.53
CA PHE A 66 -1.32 -17.10 -35.92
C PHE A 66 -0.40 -18.30 -36.21
N LEU A 67 0.41 -18.73 -35.23
CA LEU A 67 1.44 -19.77 -35.43
C LEU A 67 1.01 -21.16 -34.94
N GLY A 68 -0.02 -21.25 -34.09
CA GLY A 68 -0.40 -22.49 -33.37
C GLY A 68 -1.27 -23.48 -34.15
N GLY A 69 -1.54 -23.25 -35.43
CA GLY A 69 -2.33 -24.15 -36.28
C GLY A 69 -3.76 -24.36 -35.77
N GLU A 70 -4.28 -25.60 -35.86
CA GLU A 70 -5.68 -25.92 -35.54
C GLU A 70 -6.08 -25.63 -34.07
N ASN A 71 -5.12 -25.65 -33.14
CA ASN A 71 -5.35 -25.41 -31.71
C ASN A 71 -4.78 -24.07 -31.21
N GLY A 72 -4.40 -23.16 -32.11
CA GLY A 72 -3.73 -21.91 -31.76
C GLY A 72 -4.52 -21.02 -30.80
N PHE A 73 -5.85 -21.01 -30.90
CA PHE A 73 -6.71 -20.26 -29.99
C PHE A 73 -6.67 -20.80 -28.55
N THR A 74 -6.88 -22.10 -28.36
CA THR A 74 -6.89 -22.73 -27.03
C THR A 74 -5.51 -22.68 -26.37
N GLN A 75 -4.44 -22.94 -27.15
CA GLN A 75 -3.06 -22.86 -26.66
C GLN A 75 -2.65 -21.42 -26.33
N GLY A 76 -3.04 -20.46 -27.18
CA GLY A 76 -2.79 -19.04 -26.93
C GLY A 76 -3.48 -18.54 -25.67
N LEU A 77 -4.73 -18.95 -25.42
CA LEU A 77 -5.48 -18.56 -24.22
C LEU A 77 -4.84 -19.14 -22.94
N MET A 78 -4.40 -20.40 -22.97
CA MET A 78 -3.66 -21.02 -21.89
C MET A 78 -2.34 -20.28 -21.62
N ALA A 79 -1.58 -19.94 -22.67
CA ALA A 79 -0.32 -19.22 -22.55
C ALA A 79 -0.52 -17.80 -22.01
N MET A 80 -1.56 -17.09 -22.46
CA MET A 80 -1.93 -15.75 -21.96
C MET A 80 -2.22 -15.76 -20.45
N VAL A 81 -3.04 -16.70 -19.98
CA VAL A 81 -3.38 -16.85 -18.56
C VAL A 81 -2.17 -17.27 -17.73
N THR A 82 -1.22 -18.01 -18.32
CA THR A 82 0.02 -18.42 -17.63
C THR A 82 0.99 -17.24 -17.44
N VAL A 83 0.98 -16.28 -18.35
CA VAL A 83 1.86 -15.10 -18.30
C VAL A 83 1.35 -14.03 -17.33
N LEU A 84 0.02 -13.91 -17.17
CA LEU A 84 -0.65 -12.99 -16.24
C LEU A 84 -0.57 -13.49 -14.79
#